data_AF-A0A1Q7SJC6-F1
#
_entry.id   AF-A0A1Q7SJC6-F1
#
_cell.length_a   1.000
_cell.length_b   1.000
_cell.length_c   1.000
_cell.angle_alpha   90.00
_cell.angle_beta   90.00
_cell.angle_gamma   90.00
#
_symmetry.space_group_name_H-M   'P 1'
#
loop_
_entity.id
_entity.type
_entity.pdbx_description
1 polymer ?
#
loop_
_entity_poly.entity_id
_entity_poly.type
_entity_poly.pdbx_seq_one_letter_code
_entity_poly.pdbx_strand_id
1 'polypeptide(L)'
;MRRGAMSHQSQPPHVDYQALADLRYQVRRHAVVQLVDRLAARDMVARRRDVRDRREVLVELRPAGEAVLRRLAGHSVAELRTEGPALVSSLTRLVRKSADGRTPLRTKRKGGVR
;
A
#
# COMPACT_ATOMS: atom_id res chain seq x y z
N MET A 1 13.97 9.12 56.53
CA MET A 1 14.30 9.70 55.21
C MET A 1 15.21 8.76 54.45
N ARG A 2 14.76 8.14 53.35
CA ARG A 2 15.59 7.70 52.22
C ARG A 2 14.69 7.43 51.01
N ARG A 3 15.07 8.06 49.89
CA ARG A 3 14.40 8.12 48.59
C ARG A 3 14.30 6.74 47.95
N GLY A 4 13.17 6.45 47.33
CA GLY A 4 13.02 5.30 46.45
C GLY A 4 11.72 5.40 45.65
N ALA A 5 11.84 5.83 44.39
CA ALA A 5 10.99 5.43 43.25
C ALA A 5 11.30 6.37 42.08
N MET A 6 12.36 6.07 41.31
CA MET A 6 12.46 6.60 39.95
C MET A 6 11.61 5.70 39.06
N SER A 7 10.35 6.09 38.90
CA SER A 7 9.44 5.51 37.93
C SER A 7 9.98 5.80 36.53
N HIS A 8 10.69 4.86 35.92
CA HIS A 8 10.99 4.90 34.50
C HIS A 8 9.68 4.65 33.75
N GLN A 9 8.93 5.72 33.47
CA GLN A 9 7.90 5.68 32.44
C GLN A 9 8.60 5.35 31.12
N SER A 10 8.50 4.10 30.71
CA SER A 10 8.90 3.67 29.37
C SER A 10 7.85 4.22 28.40
N GLN A 11 8.09 5.44 27.93
CA GLN A 11 7.34 6.05 26.83
C GLN A 11 7.46 5.08 25.64
N PRO A 12 6.34 4.53 25.09
CA PRO A 12 6.42 3.70 23.90
C PRO A 12 7.08 4.53 22.77
N PRO A 13 7.91 3.92 21.91
CA PRO A 13 8.55 4.66 20.84
C PRO A 13 7.46 5.31 20.00
N HIS A 14 7.39 6.64 20.05
CA HIS A 14 6.55 7.42 19.14
C HIS A 14 7.18 7.29 17.77
N VAL A 15 6.73 6.29 17.02
CA VAL A 15 7.14 6.13 15.63
C VAL A 15 6.46 7.24 14.85
N ASP A 16 7.24 8.25 14.46
CA ASP A 16 6.76 9.35 13.66
C ASP A 16 6.22 8.82 12.33
N TYR A 17 4.93 9.05 12.09
CA TYR A 17 4.24 8.63 10.87
C TYR A 17 4.85 9.30 9.63
N GLN A 18 5.43 10.49 9.77
CA GLN A 18 6.17 11.17 8.70
C GLN A 18 7.47 10.44 8.37
N ALA A 19 8.25 10.04 9.38
CA ALA A 19 9.47 9.27 9.18
C ALA A 19 9.22 7.92 8.49
N LEU A 20 8.10 7.25 8.80
CA LEU A 20 7.68 6.03 8.09
C LEU A 20 7.28 6.30 6.64
N ALA A 21 6.57 7.41 6.39
CA ALA A 21 6.18 7.81 5.03
C ALA A 21 7.41 8.13 4.17
N ASP A 22 8.37 8.87 4.73
CA ASP A 22 9.62 9.23 4.08
C ASP A 22 10.49 8.00 3.78
N LEU A 23 10.64 7.09 4.74
CA LEU A 23 11.36 5.83 4.54
C LEU A 23 10.69 5.00 3.43
N ARG A 24 9.37 4.89 3.45
CA ARG A 24 8.62 4.16 2.41
C ARG A 24 8.78 4.81 1.04
N TYR A 25 8.83 6.14 0.97
CA TYR A 25 9.09 6.87 -0.26
C TYR A 25 10.51 6.61 -0.79
N GLN A 26 11.53 6.70 0.08
CA GLN A 26 12.92 6.42 -0.26
C GLN A 26 13.09 4.98 -0.76
N VAL A 27 12.57 3.99 -0.02
CA VAL A 27 12.62 2.57 -0.41
C VAL A 27 11.95 2.33 -1.76
N ARG A 28 10.78 2.92 -2.00
CA ARG A 28 10.08 2.81 -3.30
C ARG A 28 10.90 3.43 -4.43
N ARG A 29 11.49 4.60 -4.22
CA ARG A 29 12.31 5.27 -5.22
C ARG A 29 13.53 4.43 -5.59
N HIS A 30 14.25 3.91 -4.60
CA HIS A 30 15.39 3.04 -4.81
C HIS A 30 15.01 1.76 -5.56
N ALA A 31 13.89 1.13 -5.19
CA ALA A 31 13.40 -0.07 -5.86
C ALA A 31 13.07 0.19 -7.34
N VAL A 32 12.46 1.34 -7.66
CA VAL A 32 12.15 1.72 -9.04
C VAL A 32 13.43 1.96 -9.85
N VAL A 33 14.39 2.71 -9.30
CA VAL A 33 15.67 2.98 -10.00
C VAL A 33 16.39 1.67 -10.31
N GLN A 34 16.54 0.77 -9.33
CA GLN A 34 17.17 -0.54 -9.51
C GLN A 34 16.41 -1.43 -10.49
N LEU A 35 15.08 -1.36 -10.51
CA LEU A 35 14.29 -2.06 -11.52
C LEU A 35 14.60 -1.53 -12.91
N VAL A 36 14.58 -0.21 -13.11
CA VAL A 36 14.88 0.41 -14.40
C VAL A 36 16.32 0.10 -14.83
N ASP A 37 17.29 0.09 -13.91
CA ASP A 37 18.68 -0.30 -14.21
C ASP A 37 18.74 -1.72 -14.77
N ARG A 38 18.08 -2.67 -14.09
CA ARG A 38 18.04 -4.08 -14.53
C ARG A 38 17.32 -4.26 -15.87
N LEU A 39 16.26 -3.50 -16.12
CA LEU A 39 15.56 -3.54 -17.41
C LEU A 39 16.40 -2.93 -18.54
N ALA A 40 17.15 -1.85 -18.25
CA ALA A 40 18.06 -1.22 -19.22
C ALA A 40 19.23 -2.15 -19.57
N ALA A 41 19.80 -2.84 -18.58
CA ALA A 41 20.85 -3.85 -18.79
C ALA A 41 20.41 -5.03 -19.66
N ARG A 42 19.09 -5.26 -19.80
CA ARG A 42 18.49 -6.31 -20.63
C ARG A 42 17.89 -5.76 -21.92
N ASP A 43 18.19 -4.52 -22.28
CA ASP A 43 17.71 -3.87 -23.51
C ASP A 43 16.18 -3.73 -23.61
N MET A 44 15.49 -3.80 -22.46
CA MET A 44 14.02 -3.71 -22.39
C MET A 44 13.52 -2.27 -22.27
N VAL A 45 14.35 -1.35 -21.78
CA VAL A 45 14.06 0.08 -21.67
C VAL A 45 15.28 0.91 -22.07
N ALA A 46 15.04 2.15 -22.49
CA ALA A 46 16.07 3.17 -22.69
C ALA A 46 15.83 4.35 -21.76
N ARG A 47 16.90 4.97 -21.26
CA ARG A 47 16.82 6.20 -20.48
C ARG A 47 17.20 7.38 -21.35
N ARG A 48 16.36 8.42 -21.36
CA ARG A 48 16.68 9.71 -21.95
C ARG A 48 16.65 10.77 -20.86
N ARG A 49 17.69 11.61 -20.83
CA ARG A 49 17.65 12.82 -20.01
C ARG A 49 16.74 13.80 -20.72
N ASP A 50 15.78 14.38 -20.00
CA ASP A 50 15.00 15.46 -20.58
C ASP A 50 15.93 16.66 -20.83
N VAL A 51 15.80 17.24 -22.02
CA VAL A 51 16.59 18.38 -22.49
C VAL A 51 16.10 19.68 -21.81
N ARG A 52 14.86 19.68 -21.31
CA ARG A 52 14.18 20.83 -20.68
C ARG A 52 14.34 20.86 -19.16
N ASP A 53 14.33 19.70 -18.51
CA ASP A 53 14.65 19.58 -17.08
C ASP A 53 15.55 18.36 -16.81
N ARG A 54 16.81 18.62 -16.44
CA ARG A 54 17.79 17.58 -16.15
C ARG A 54 17.49 16.78 -14.88
N ARG A 55 16.49 17.18 -14.09
CA ARG A 55 16.02 16.46 -12.90
C ARG A 55 15.06 15.33 -13.26
N GLU A 56 14.52 15.31 -14.48
CA GLU A 56 13.64 14.27 -14.97
C GLU A 56 14.38 13.29 -15.89
N VAL A 57 14.19 12.00 -15.63
CA VAL A 57 14.69 10.91 -16.48
C VAL A 57 13.49 10.26 -17.14
N LEU A 58 13.42 10.38 -18.45
CA LEU A 58 12.43 9.70 -19.28
C LEU A 58 12.87 8.24 -19.47
N VAL A 59 11.94 7.32 -19.29
CA VAL A 59 12.15 5.88 -19.53
C VAL A 59 11.25 5.46 -20.67
N GLU A 60 11.87 5.05 -21.78
CA GLU A 60 11.20 4.59 -22.99
C GLU A 60 11.22 3.06 -23.02
N LEU A 61 10.06 2.44 -23.27
CA LEU A 61 10.00 1.00 -23.52
C LEU A 61 10.61 0.67 -24.88
N ARG A 62 11.37 -0.41 -24.94
CA ARG A 62 11.85 -1.01 -26.19
C ARG A 62 10.96 -2.19 -26.57
N PRO A 63 11.00 -2.67 -27.84
CA PRO A 63 10.14 -3.78 -28.28
C PRO A 63 10.19 -5.02 -27.38
N ALA A 64 11.38 -5.37 -26.86
CA ALA A 64 11.54 -6.47 -25.91
C ALA A 64 10.82 -6.22 -24.58
N GLY A 65 10.89 -5.00 -24.05
CA GLY A 65 10.17 -4.60 -22.84
C GLY A 65 8.66 -4.57 -23.04
N GLU A 66 8.19 -4.09 -24.19
CA GLU A 66 6.76 -4.11 -24.51
C GLU A 66 6.19 -5.53 -24.58
N ALA A 67 6.91 -6.47 -25.19
CA ALA A 67 6.46 -7.85 -25.29
C ALA A 67 6.28 -8.49 -23.90
N VAL A 68 7.25 -8.28 -23.01
CA VAL A 68 7.18 -8.75 -21.62
C VAL A 68 6.04 -8.06 -20.87
N LEU A 69 5.89 -6.74 -21.02
CA LEU A 69 4.83 -5.98 -20.35
C LEU A 69 3.44 -6.42 -20.81
N ARG A 70 3.23 -6.64 -22.12
CA ARG A 70 1.97 -7.17 -22.66
C ARG A 70 1.63 -8.53 -22.06
N ARG A 71 2.61 -9.43 -21.96
CA ARG A 71 2.42 -10.74 -21.33
C ARG A 71 2.04 -10.61 -19.86
N LEU A 72 2.77 -9.78 -19.09
CA LEU A 72 2.50 -9.57 -17.67
C LEU A 72 1.10 -8.98 -17.45
N ALA A 73 0.75 -7.93 -18.18
CA ALA A 73 -0.56 -7.31 -18.11
C ALA A 73 -1.67 -8.30 -18.48
N GLY A 74 -1.45 -9.12 -19.51
CA GLY A 74 -2.37 -10.20 -19.89
C GLY A 74 -2.61 -11.19 -18.76
N HIS A 75 -1.56 -11.64 -18.07
CA HIS A 75 -1.68 -12.52 -16.90
C HIS A 75 -2.45 -11.85 -15.75
N SER A 76 -2.13 -10.60 -15.40
CA SER A 76 -2.83 -9.88 -14.33
C SER A 76 -4.32 -9.69 -14.63
N VAL A 77 -4.67 -9.36 -15.88
CA VAL A 77 -6.08 -9.24 -16.29
C VAL A 77 -6.79 -10.60 -16.26
N ALA A 78 -6.12 -11.67 -16.68
CA ALA A 78 -6.69 -13.02 -16.63
C ALA A 78 -6.94 -13.47 -15.19
N GLU A 79 -5.98 -13.26 -14.29
CA GLU A 79 -6.11 -13.54 -12.86
C GLU A 79 -7.29 -12.77 -12.25
N LEU A 80 -7.41 -11.48 -12.52
CA LEU A 80 -8.55 -10.68 -12.07
C LEU A 80 -9.89 -11.16 -12.63
N ARG A 81 -9.93 -11.65 -13.87
CA ARG A 81 -11.17 -12.21 -14.45
C ARG A 81 -11.57 -13.52 -13.79
N THR A 82 -10.60 -14.35 -13.41
CA THR A 82 -10.86 -15.66 -12.79
C THR A 82 -11.14 -15.54 -11.29
N GLU A 83 -10.33 -14.78 -10.56
CA GLU A 83 -10.38 -14.70 -9.09
C GLU A 83 -11.15 -13.48 -8.57
N GLY A 84 -11.25 -12.41 -9.38
CA GLY A 84 -11.90 -11.16 -9.01
C GLY A 84 -13.34 -11.33 -8.53
N PRO A 85 -14.20 -12.14 -9.18
CA PRO A 85 -15.57 -12.35 -8.70
C PRO A 85 -15.63 -12.94 -7.28
N ALA A 86 -14.77 -13.90 -6.95
CA ALA A 86 -14.72 -14.52 -5.64
C ALA A 86 -14.22 -13.53 -4.57
N LEU A 87 -13.23 -12.71 -4.92
CA LEU A 87 -12.73 -11.64 -4.06
C LEU A 87 -13.81 -10.59 -3.80
N VAL A 88 -14.49 -10.09 -4.84
CA VAL A 88 -15.57 -9.11 -4.74
C VAL A 88 -16.72 -9.65 -3.89
N SER A 89 -17.11 -10.91 -4.08
CA SER A 89 -18.14 -11.57 -3.26
C SER A 89 -17.77 -11.57 -1.78
N SER A 90 -16.52 -11.93 -1.47
CA SER A 90 -16.01 -11.97 -0.10
C SER A 90 -15.93 -10.58 0.53
N LEU A 91 -15.42 -9.58 -0.20
CA LEU A 91 -15.39 -8.19 0.25
C LEU A 91 -16.80 -7.64 0.49
N THR A 92 -17.73 -7.92 -0.42
CA THR A 92 -19.13 -7.47 -0.31
C THR A 92 -19.79 -8.04 0.95
N ARG A 93 -19.57 -9.33 1.25
CA ARG A 93 -20.07 -9.93 2.50
C ARG A 93 -19.48 -9.28 3.75
N LEU A 94 -18.17 -9.00 3.74
CA LEU A 94 -17.49 -8.40 4.88
C LEU A 94 -17.98 -6.95 5.13
N VAL A 95 -18.13 -6.15 4.08
CA VAL A 95 -18.65 -4.78 4.17
C VAL A 95 -20.08 -4.77 4.68
N ARG A 96 -20.96 -5.65 4.18
CA ARG A 96 -22.34 -5.79 4.68
C ARG A 96 -22.37 -6.17 6.17
N LYS A 97 -21.59 -7.17 6.57
CA LYS A 97 -21.47 -7.57 7.99
C LYS A 97 -21.01 -6.42 8.90
N SER A 98 -20.13 -5.57 8.39
CA SER A 98 -19.60 -4.42 9.13
C SER A 98 -20.64 -3.29 9.26
N ALA A 99 -21.57 -3.18 8.30
CA ALA A 99 -22.69 -2.24 8.34
C ALA A 99 -23.81 -2.71 9.30
N ASP A 100 -24.15 -4.00 9.27
CA ASP A 100 -25.17 -4.59 10.16
C ASP A 100 -24.75 -4.60 11.64
N GLY A 101 -23.44 -4.61 11.92
CA GLY A 101 -22.88 -4.50 13.27
C GLY A 101 -23.14 -3.14 13.96
N ARG A 102 -23.62 -2.12 13.24
CA ARG A 102 -24.06 -0.85 13.82
C ARG A 102 -25.55 -0.87 14.14
N THR A 103 -26.00 -1.84 14.93
CA THR A 103 -27.33 -1.76 15.53
C THR A 103 -27.28 -0.74 16.68
N PRO A 104 -28.10 0.32 16.69
CA PRO A 104 -28.15 1.24 17.82
C PRO A 104 -28.56 0.45 19.06
N LEU A 105 -27.80 0.58 20.15
CA LEU A 105 -28.16 0.05 21.45
C LEU A 105 -29.58 0.52 21.79
N ARG A 106 -30.56 -0.38 21.64
CA ARG A 106 -31.94 -0.13 22.03
C ARG A 106 -31.97 -0.13 23.55
N THR A 107 -31.96 1.06 24.14
CA THR A 107 -32.09 1.23 25.59
C THR A 107 -33.49 0.74 25.98
N LYS A 108 -33.59 -0.50 26.47
CA LYS A 108 -34.80 -0.94 27.15
C LYS A 108 -34.80 -0.31 28.54
N ARG A 109 -35.41 0.88 28.65
CA ARG A 109 -35.98 1.33 29.92
C ARG A 109 -37.17 0.42 30.24
N LYS A 110 -36.91 -0.63 31.02
CA LYS A 110 -37.93 -1.31 31.84
C LYS A 110 -37.82 -0.77 33.26
N GLY A 111 -38.97 -0.44 33.85
CA GLY A 111 -39.14 -0.12 35.27
C GLY A 111 -40.07 1.08 35.41
N GLY A 112 -41.16 1.06 36.18
CA GLY A 112 -41.77 0.05 37.05
C GLY A 112 -43.22 0.53 37.30
N VAL A 113 -44.18 -0.39 37.40
CA VAL A 113 -44.73 -0.93 38.66
C VAL A 113 -45.62 0.07 39.40
N ARG A 114 -46.90 -0.33 39.47
CA ARG A 114 -48.03 0.12 40.32
C ARG A 114 -48.86 1.27 39.80
#